data_AF-V7EE29-F1
#
_entry.id   AF-V7EE29-F1
#
_cell.length_a   1.000
_cell.length_b   1.000
_cell.length_c   1.000
_cell.angle_alpha   90.00
_cell.angle_beta   90.00
_cell.angle_gamma   90.00
#
_symmetry.space_group_name_H-M   'P 1'
#
loop_
_entity.id
_entity.type
_entity.pdbx_description
1 polymer ?
#
loop_
_entity_poly.entity_id
_entity_poly.type
_entity_poly.pdbx_seq_one_letter_code
_entity_poly.pdbx_strand_id
1 'polypeptide(L)'
;MAVGSTEARALPLVSFHARIRQDSILAAGWAAHLTRAVQEARFRVEVRPFPTVSARLDAWLSDGNALPGKGQLQGVAAEIGVSREALYRELARRRAVMPPQSRDITPPSASGGAGRR
;
A
#
# COMPACT_ATOMS: atom_id res chain seq x y z
N MET A 1 19.95 -0.86 13.93
CA MET A 1 19.89 -0.20 15.25
C MET A 1 18.42 0.04 15.55
N ALA A 2 17.88 -0.50 16.64
CA ALA A 2 16.52 -0.17 17.05
C ALA A 2 16.45 1.32 17.43
N VAL A 3 15.43 2.03 16.95
CA VAL A 3 15.23 3.46 17.26
C VAL A 3 14.23 3.54 18.42
N GLY A 4 14.73 3.67 19.65
CA GLY A 4 13.92 3.77 20.88
C GLY A 4 13.89 2.50 21.75
N SER A 5 13.18 2.56 22.89
CA SER A 5 13.02 1.41 23.79
C SER A 5 12.25 0.29 23.08
N THR A 6 12.91 -0.86 22.91
CA THR A 6 12.35 -1.98 22.13
C THR A 6 12.67 -3.29 22.83
N GLU A 7 11.66 -4.16 22.94
CA GLU A 7 11.85 -5.54 23.38
C GLU A 7 11.75 -6.49 22.18
N ALA A 8 12.62 -7.49 22.16
CA ALA A 8 12.62 -8.55 21.16
C ALA A 8 12.50 -9.91 21.85
N ARG A 9 11.71 -10.81 21.27
CA ARG A 9 11.67 -12.21 21.69
C ARG A 9 12.43 -13.05 20.68
N ALA A 10 13.31 -13.91 21.18
CA ALA A 10 13.99 -14.91 20.37
C ALA A 10 13.19 -16.21 20.38
N LEU A 11 13.05 -16.82 19.22
CA LEU A 11 12.53 -18.18 19.08
C LEU A 11 13.62 -19.05 18.44
N PRO A 12 14.06 -20.14 19.10
CA PRO A 12 15.03 -21.04 18.49
C PRO A 12 14.50 -21.62 17.19
N LEU A 13 15.33 -21.63 16.16
CA LEU A 13 14.92 -22.10 14.82
C LEU A 13 14.45 -23.56 14.84
N VAL A 14 15.09 -24.41 15.64
CA VAL A 14 14.71 -25.81 15.82
C VAL A 14 13.29 -25.93 16.41
N SER A 15 12.99 -25.14 17.44
CA SER A 15 11.66 -25.13 18.08
C SER A 15 10.58 -24.60 17.14
N PHE A 16 10.91 -23.56 16.36
CA PHE A 16 10.02 -23.03 15.33
C PHE A 16 9.70 -24.07 14.26
N HIS A 17 10.72 -24.75 13.71
CA HIS A 17 10.54 -25.81 12.72
C HIS A 17 9.75 -26.99 13.28
N ALA A 18 10.03 -27.42 14.51
CA ALA A 18 9.27 -28.48 15.17
C ALA A 18 7.79 -28.10 15.30
N ARG A 19 7.51 -26.86 15.70
CA ARG A 19 6.13 -26.36 15.84
C ARG A 19 5.41 -26.25 14.49
N ILE A 20 6.03 -25.68 13.46
CA ILE A 20 5.45 -25.59 12.11
C ILE A 20 5.12 -26.97 11.54
N ARG A 21 5.94 -27.99 11.80
CA ARG A 21 5.67 -29.35 11.31
C ARG A 21 4.46 -30.01 12.00
N GLN A 22 4.15 -29.61 13.23
CA GLN A 22 3.10 -30.21 14.04
C GLN A 22 1.76 -29.46 13.96
N ASP A 23 1.79 -28.19 13.54
CA ASP A 23 0.63 -27.30 13.52
C ASP A 23 0.37 -26.80 12.09
N SER A 24 -0.63 -27.40 11.43
CA SER A 24 -0.98 -27.07 10.04
C SER A 24 -1.57 -25.67 9.89
N ILE A 25 -2.22 -25.13 10.93
CA ILE A 25 -2.78 -23.77 10.92
C ILE A 25 -1.65 -22.76 10.94
N LEU A 26 -0.67 -22.95 11.84
CA LEU A 26 0.52 -22.12 11.89
C LEU A 26 1.31 -22.21 10.58
N ALA A 27 1.48 -23.40 10.03
CA ALA A 27 2.18 -23.61 8.77
C ALA A 27 1.51 -22.85 7.61
N ALA A 28 0.18 -22.95 7.48
CA ALA A 28 -0.58 -22.24 6.46
C ALA A 28 -0.49 -20.72 6.62
N GLY A 29 -0.63 -20.20 7.85
CA GLY A 29 -0.49 -18.77 8.14
C GLY A 29 0.91 -18.25 7.81
N TRP A 30 1.94 -19.01 8.16
CA TRP A 30 3.33 -18.67 7.84
C TRP A 30 3.60 -18.67 6.33
N ALA A 31 3.09 -19.68 5.61
CA ALA A 31 3.21 -19.74 4.16
C ALA A 31 2.53 -18.54 3.48
N ALA A 32 1.30 -18.19 3.88
CA ALA A 32 0.58 -17.04 3.34
C ALA A 32 1.34 -15.72 3.58
N HIS A 33 1.90 -15.55 4.78
CA HIS A 33 2.73 -14.40 5.10
C HIS A 33 3.98 -14.31 4.20
N LEU A 34 4.71 -15.42 4.04
CA LEU A 34 5.89 -15.47 3.18
C LEU A 34 5.55 -15.22 1.72
N THR A 35 4.46 -15.81 1.20
CA THR A 35 3.99 -15.54 -0.16
C THR A 35 3.76 -14.05 -0.36
N ARG A 36 3.03 -13.40 0.54
CA ARG A 36 2.81 -11.95 0.46
C ARG A 36 4.12 -11.16 0.47
N ALA A 37 5.02 -11.46 1.40
CA ALA A 37 6.31 -10.77 1.49
C ALA A 37 7.16 -10.94 0.21
N VAL A 38 7.13 -12.13 -0.40
CA VAL A 38 7.81 -12.41 -1.67
C VAL A 38 7.16 -11.67 -2.83
N GLN A 39 5.82 -11.64 -2.92
CA GLN A 39 5.11 -10.88 -3.97
C GLN A 39 5.42 -9.39 -3.87
N GLU A 40 5.38 -8.82 -2.67
CA GLU A 40 5.75 -7.42 -2.44
C GLU A 40 7.22 -7.16 -2.83
N ALA A 41 8.15 -8.07 -2.50
CA ALA A 41 9.55 -7.94 -2.92
C ALA A 41 9.73 -8.02 -4.43
N ARG A 42 9.00 -8.92 -5.10
CA ARG A 42 9.02 -9.09 -6.54
C ARG A 42 8.47 -7.87 -7.26
N PHE A 43 7.33 -7.35 -6.81
CA PHE A 43 6.74 -6.13 -7.32
C PHE A 43 7.74 -4.96 -7.28
N ARG A 44 8.45 -4.78 -6.16
CA ARG A 44 9.50 -3.75 -6.02
C ARG A 44 10.65 -3.89 -7.03
N VAL A 45 10.96 -5.11 -7.48
CA VAL A 45 11.98 -5.36 -8.51
C VAL A 45 11.40 -5.10 -9.91
N GLU A 46 10.17 -5.54 -10.17
CA GLU A 46 9.48 -5.41 -11.46
C GLU A 46 9.10 -3.96 -11.79
N VAL A 47 8.91 -3.10 -10.77
CA VAL A 47 8.61 -1.68 -10.98
C VAL A 47 9.85 -0.85 -11.34
N ARG A 48 11.05 -1.25 -10.91
CA ARG A 48 12.30 -0.52 -11.17
C ARG A 48 12.67 -0.34 -12.65
N PRO A 49 12.47 -1.31 -13.56
CA PRO A 49 12.79 -1.11 -14.97
C PRO A 49 11.85 -0.13 -15.69
N PHE A 50 10.71 0.26 -15.12
CA PHE A 50 9.87 1.26 -15.79
C PHE A 50 10.60 2.60 -15.92
N PRO A 51 10.60 3.22 -17.11
CA PRO A 51 11.41 4.39 -17.40
C PRO A 51 10.85 5.69 -16.80
N THR A 52 9.56 5.71 -16.44
CA THR A 52 8.89 6.92 -15.95
C THR A 52 8.24 6.73 -14.60
N VAL A 53 8.20 7.83 -13.82
CA VAL A 53 7.47 7.89 -12.55
C VAL A 53 5.98 7.58 -12.74
N SER A 54 5.39 8.01 -13.86
CA SER A 54 3.99 7.71 -14.18
C SER A 54 3.76 6.21 -14.28
N ALA A 55 4.54 5.50 -15.09
CA ALA A 55 4.38 4.06 -15.28
C ALA A 55 4.55 3.27 -13.96
N ARG A 56 5.50 3.68 -13.12
CA ARG A 56 5.68 3.08 -11.78
C ARG A 56 4.50 3.32 -10.85
N LEU A 57 3.97 4.55 -10.84
CA LEU A 57 2.80 4.90 -10.05
C LEU A 57 1.54 4.19 -10.56
N ASP A 58 1.38 4.04 -11.88
CA ASP A 58 0.25 3.34 -12.49
C ASP A 58 0.28 1.85 -12.17
N ALA A 59 1.45 1.20 -12.24
CA ALA A 59 1.63 -0.19 -11.82
C ALA A 59 1.27 -0.38 -10.34
N TRP A 60 1.70 0.54 -9.47
CA TRP A 60 1.41 0.49 -8.03
C TRP A 60 -0.06 0.67 -7.70
N LEU A 61 -0.75 1.59 -8.37
CA LEU A 61 -2.20 1.77 -8.21
C LEU A 61 -3.00 0.59 -8.76
N SER A 62 -2.53 -0.03 -9.85
CA SER A 62 -3.20 -1.19 -10.48
C SER A 62 -3.14 -2.45 -9.61
N ASP A 63 -2.16 -2.54 -8.70
CA ASP A 63 -2.04 -3.62 -7.71
C ASP A 63 -3.02 -3.46 -6.52
N GLY A 64 -3.98 -2.53 -6.62
CA GLY A 64 -5.02 -2.31 -5.61
C GLY A 64 -4.63 -1.34 -4.50
N ASN A 65 -3.47 -0.70 -4.61
CA ASN A 65 -3.03 0.31 -3.64
C ASN A 65 -3.77 1.64 -3.84
N ALA A 66 -4.07 2.33 -2.74
CA ALA A 66 -4.67 3.66 -2.75
C ALA A 66 -3.67 4.72 -2.28
N LEU A 67 -3.74 5.92 -2.86
CA LEU A 67 -2.89 7.03 -2.42
C LEU A 67 -3.16 7.36 -0.94
N PRO A 68 -2.14 7.32 -0.08
CA PRO A 68 -2.32 7.59 1.33
C PRO A 68 -2.44 9.10 1.61
N GLY A 69 -2.91 9.45 2.82
CA GLY A 69 -3.06 10.84 3.26
C GLY A 69 -1.75 11.66 3.24
N LYS A 70 -1.88 12.99 3.34
CA LYS A 70 -0.73 13.91 3.39
C LYS A 70 0.23 13.49 4.52
N GLY A 71 1.50 13.27 4.18
CA GLY A 71 2.52 12.83 5.13
C GLY A 71 2.83 11.34 5.15
N GLN A 72 2.22 10.53 4.28
CA GLN A 72 2.58 9.11 4.06
C GLN A 72 3.09 8.82 2.64
N LEU A 73 3.07 9.83 1.76
CA LEU A 73 3.51 9.72 0.36
C LEU A 73 5.00 9.41 0.22
N GLN A 74 5.81 9.68 1.23
CA GLN A 74 7.22 9.28 1.26
C GLN A 74 7.40 7.76 1.32
N GLY A 75 6.48 7.04 1.98
CA GLY A 75 6.49 5.58 2.00
C GLY A 75 6.29 5.03 0.59
N VAL A 76 5.30 5.56 -0.11
CA VAL A 76 5.01 5.22 -1.51
C VAL A 76 6.21 5.51 -2.42
N ALA A 77 6.86 6.66 -2.28
CA ALA A 77 8.03 7.00 -3.07
C ALA A 77 9.17 5.98 -2.89
N ALA A 78 9.44 5.58 -1.64
CA ALA A 78 10.44 4.56 -1.34
C ALA A 78 10.04 3.18 -1.89
N GLU A 79 8.75 2.84 -1.82
CA GLU A 79 8.20 1.56 -2.28
C GLU A 79 8.31 1.38 -3.79
N ILE A 80 7.95 2.40 -4.57
CA ILE A 80 8.03 2.35 -6.06
C ILE A 80 9.40 2.80 -6.60
N GLY A 81 10.36 3.11 -5.72
CA GLY A 81 11.74 3.44 -6.07
C GLY A 81 11.90 4.76 -6.82
N VAL A 82 11.19 5.81 -6.42
CA VAL A 82 11.29 7.18 -6.98
C VAL A 82 11.62 8.19 -5.89
N SER A 83 12.16 9.36 -6.26
CA SER A 83 12.33 10.43 -5.27
C SER A 83 10.97 11.02 -4.87
N ARG A 84 10.89 11.57 -3.65
CA ARG A 84 9.67 12.25 -3.17
C ARG A 84 9.27 13.38 -4.11
N GLU A 85 10.24 14.17 -4.56
CA GLU A 85 10.05 15.31 -5.46
C GLU A 85 9.49 14.85 -6.80
N ALA A 86 9.95 13.72 -7.32
CA ALA A 86 9.48 13.15 -8.57
C ALA A 86 8.02 12.66 -8.45
N LEU A 87 7.67 11.98 -7.35
CA LEU A 87 6.30 11.58 -7.05
C LEU A 87 5.37 12.79 -6.89
N TYR A 88 5.80 13.81 -6.16
CA TYR A 88 5.01 15.04 -5.96
C TYR A 88 4.75 15.77 -7.28
N ARG A 89 5.77 15.91 -8.14
CA ARG A 89 5.60 16.52 -9.47
C ARG A 89 4.62 15.74 -10.33
N GLU A 90 4.69 14.42 -10.31
CA GLU A 90 3.78 13.57 -11.07
C GLU A 90 2.32 13.68 -10.57
N LEU A 91 2.10 13.66 -9.25
CA LEU A 91 0.77 13.86 -8.67
C LEU A 91 0.21 15.25 -8.96
N ALA A 92 1.04 16.29 -8.93
CA ALA A 92 0.64 17.64 -9.32
C ALA A 92 0.25 17.71 -10.80
N ARG A 93 1.03 17.09 -11.69
CA ARG A 93 0.74 16.99 -13.12
C ARG A 93 -0.59 16.30 -13.38
N ARG A 94 -0.87 15.16 -12.73
CA ARG A 94 -2.15 14.43 -12.86
C ARG A 94 -3.34 15.28 -12.43
N ARG A 95 -3.21 16.07 -11.36
CA ARG A 95 -4.26 16.99 -10.89
C ARG A 95 -4.50 18.16 -11.84
N ALA A 96 -3.47 18.60 -12.56
CA ALA A 96 -3.60 19.66 -13.57
C ALA A 96 -4.25 19.13 -14.86
N VAL A 97 -4.05 17.85 -15.19
CA VAL A 97 -4.63 17.20 -16.36
C VAL A 97 -6.06 16.72 -16.12
N MET A 98 -6.45 16.41 -14.88
CA MET A 98 -7.82 15.97 -14.54
C MET A 98 -8.78 17.18 -14.48
N PRO A 99 -9.86 17.23 -15.31
CA PRO A 99 -10.77 18.38 -15.34
C PRO A 99 -11.57 18.55 -14.03
N PRO A 100 -11.99 19.78 -13.68
CA PRO A 100 -12.54 20.12 -12.36
C PRO A 100 -13.90 19.50 -12.00
N GLN A 101 -14.52 18.73 -12.89
CA GLN A 101 -15.94 18.32 -12.79
C GLN A 101 -16.21 17.08 -11.93
N SER A 102 -15.18 16.46 -11.32
CA SER A 102 -15.32 15.28 -10.44
C SER A 102 -15.11 15.60 -8.95
N ARG A 103 -15.17 16.89 -8.57
CA ARG A 103 -14.87 17.35 -7.19
C ARG A 103 -16.11 17.44 -6.28
N ASP A 104 -17.30 17.50 -6.86
CA ASP A 104 -18.55 17.67 -6.11
C ASP A 104 -19.41 16.40 -6.20
N ILE A 105 -19.08 15.40 -5.39
CA ILE A 105 -20.08 14.41 -4.97
C ILE A 105 -20.62 14.93 -3.64
N THR A 106 -21.63 15.81 -3.72
CA THR A 106 -22.52 16.07 -2.59
C THR A 106 -23.24 14.76 -2.27
N PRO A 107 -23.22 14.26 -1.03
CA PRO A 107 -24.04 13.10 -0.67
C PRO A 107 -25.52 13.45 -0.89
N PRO A 108 -26.36 12.52 -1.34
CA PRO A 108 -27.77 12.80 -1.56
C PRO A 108 -28.38 13.28 -0.25
N SER A 109 -28.92 14.50 -0.26
CA SER A 109 -29.70 15.03 0.84
C SER A 109 -30.85 14.07 1.12
N ALA A 110 -30.79 13.39 2.26
CA ALA A 110 -31.94 12.74 2.85
C ALA A 110 -32.96 13.83 3.21
N SER A 111 -33.88 14.12 2.28
CA SER A 111 -35.11 14.82 2.61
C SER A 111 -36.10 13.78 3.11
N GLY A 112 -36.13 13.66 4.44
CA GLY A 112 -37.28 13.14 5.18
C GLY A 112 -38.53 13.96 4.89
N GLY A 113 -39.67 13.30 5.06
CA GLY A 113 -40.95 13.72 4.52
C GLY A 113 -41.57 14.97 5.14
N ALA A 114 -42.57 15.48 4.44
CA ALA A 114 -43.68 16.23 5.00
C ALA A 114 -44.83 16.29 3.98
N GLY A 115 -45.86 15.48 4.23
CA GLY A 115 -47.27 15.84 4.05
C GLY A 115 -47.79 16.19 2.66
N ARG A 116 -48.68 15.35 2.14
CA ARG A 116 -49.91 15.84 1.50
C ARG A 116 -51.04 14.82 1.65
N ARG A 117 -51.96 15.18 2.54
CA ARG A 117 -53.42 15.01 2.53
C ARG A 117 -54.01 13.60 2.58
#